data_AF-A0A7Y0VNU7-F1
#
_entry.id   AF-A0A7Y0VNU7-F1
#
_cell.length_a   1.000
_cell.length_b   1.000
_cell.length_c   1.000
_cell.angle_alpha   90.00
_cell.angle_beta   90.00
_cell.angle_gamma   90.00
#
_symmetry.space_group_name_H-M   'P 1'
#
loop_
_entity.id
_entity.type
_entity.pdbx_description
1 polymer ?
#
loop_
_entity_poly.entity_id
_entity_poly.type
_entity_poly.pdbx_seq_one_letter_code
_entity_poly.pdbx_strand_id
1 'polypeptide(L)' 'MNPADVSSMVIRSSNGLQVLELKMATGDRHLVRHTAHCSDGDDIYAVHKQLLEAK' A
#
# COMPACT_ATOMS: atom_id res chain seq x y z
N MET A 1 2.76 -0.34 -11.17
CA MET A 1 1.61 -1.05 -10.57
C MET A 1 0.35 -0.48 -11.17
N ASN A 2 -0.56 -1.32 -11.65
CA ASN A 2 -1.86 -0.86 -12.16
C ASN A 2 -2.91 -0.98 -11.06
N PRO A 3 -3.57 0.11 -10.63
CA PRO A 3 -4.57 0.08 -9.55
C PRO A 3 -5.77 -0.82 -9.85
N ALA A 4 -6.14 -0.98 -11.13
CA ALA A 4 -7.24 -1.86 -11.55
C ALA A 4 -6.98 -3.34 -11.25
N ASP A 5 -5.71 -3.74 -11.10
CA ASP A 5 -5.32 -5.11 -10.79
C ASP A 5 -5.29 -5.40 -9.28
N VAL A 6 -5.67 -4.44 -8.43
CA VAL A 6 -5.72 -4.65 -6.96
C VAL A 6 -7.03 -5.31 -6.56
N SER A 7 -6.95 -6.54 -6.07
CA SER A 7 -8.09 -7.28 -5.53
C SER A 7 -8.44 -6.84 -4.11
N SER A 8 -7.43 -6.57 -3.27
CA SER A 8 -7.61 -6.16 -1.89
C SER A 8 -6.43 -5.35 -1.40
N MET A 9 -6.66 -4.44 -0.46
CA MET A 9 -5.64 -3.62 0.15
C MET A 9 -5.90 -3.48 1.65
N VAL A 10 -4.87 -3.64 2.48
CA VAL A 10 -4.98 -3.56 3.93
C VAL A 10 -3.74 -2.92 4.54
N ILE A 11 -3.94 -2.00 5.48
CA ILE A 11 -2.86 -1.44 6.28
C ILE A 11 -2.65 -2.33 7.50
N ARG A 12 -1.41 -2.78 7.70
CA ARG A 12 -1.00 -3.58 8.85
C ARG A 12 0.07 -2.84 9.64
N SER A 13 0.02 -2.99 10.96
CA SER A 13 1.04 -2.48 11.88
C SER A 13 1.72 -3.67 12.54
N SER A 14 3.04 -3.77 12.48
CA SER A 14 3.82 -4.81 13.14
C SER A 14 5.14 -4.25 13.66
N ASN A 15 5.44 -4.48 14.95
CA ASN A 15 6.66 -4.00 15.61
C ASN A 15 6.95 -2.49 15.42
N GLY A 16 5.91 -1.65 15.44
CA GLY A 16 6.04 -0.21 15.25
C GLY A 16 6.21 0.23 13.79
N LEU A 17 6.29 -0.70 12.85
CA LEU A 17 6.31 -0.43 11.41
C LEU A 17 4.91 -0.60 10.84
N GLN A 18 4.44 0.42 10.12
CA GLN A 18 3.22 0.34 9.35
C GLN A 18 3.55 -0.04 7.90
N VAL A 19 2.73 -0.92 7.32
CA VAL A 19 2.87 -1.38 5.94
C VAL A 19 1.50 -1.44 5.27
N LEU A 20 1.44 -1.10 4.00
CA LEU A 20 0.29 -1.33 3.14
C LEU A 20 0.53 -2.60 2.34
N GLU A 21 -0.29 -3.61 2.61
CA GLU A 21 -0.33 -4.86 1.88
C GLU A 21 -1.35 -4.76 0.75
N LEU A 22 -0.88 -4.92 -0.48
CA LEU A 22 -1.66 -4.88 -1.71
C LEU A 22 -1.69 -6.30 -2.28
N LYS A 23 -2.89 -6.86 -2.37
CA LYS A 23 -3.12 -8.15 -3.00
C LYS A 23 -3.63 -7.91 -4.42
N MET A 24 -2.83 -8.34 -5.39
CA MET A 24 -3.18 -8.26 -6.80
C MET A 24 -4.16 -9.38 -7.16
N ALA A 25 -4.98 -9.16 -8.19
CA ALA A 25 -5.90 -10.16 -8.75
C ALA A 25 -5.15 -11.36 -9.35
N THR A 26 -3.90 -11.16 -9.78
CA THR A 26 -2.97 -12.22 -10.22
C THR A 26 -2.57 -13.18 -9.10
N GLY A 27 -2.79 -12.81 -7.83
CA GLY A 27 -2.34 -13.53 -6.65
C GLY A 27 -1.06 -12.96 -6.03
N ASP A 28 -0.38 -12.04 -6.72
CA ASP A 28 0.83 -11.38 -6.21
C ASP A 28 0.52 -10.50 -5.00
N ARG A 29 1.50 -10.38 -4.10
CA ARG A 29 1.42 -9.50 -2.93
C ARG A 29 2.52 -8.47 -2.98
N HIS A 30 2.14 -7.21 -2.84
CA HIS A 30 3.08 -6.11 -2.73
C HIS A 30 2.97 -5.47 -1.35
N LEU A 31 4.12 -5.15 -0.75
CA LEU A 31 4.22 -4.58 0.58
C LEU A 31 4.91 -3.22 0.47
N VAL A 32 4.15 -2.16 0.71
CA VAL A 32 4.68 -0.79 0.76
C VAL A 32 4.90 -0.43 2.23
N ARG A 33 6.12 -0.06 2.59
CA ARG A 33 6.44 0.36 3.96
C ARG A 33 6.07 1.82 4.15
N HIS A 34 5.51 2.14 5.32
CA HIS A 34 5.33 3.52 5.74
C HIS A 34 6.67 4.09 6.16
N THR A 35 7.29 4.81 5.25
CA THR A 35 8.56 5.50 5.47
C THR A 35 8.40 7.00 5.36
N ALA A 36 7.19 7.56 5.50
CA ALA A 36 6.90 9.00 5.39
C ALA A 36 7.75 9.93 6.27
N HIS A 37 8.46 9.38 7.27
CA HIS A 37 9.45 10.10 8.06
C HIS A 37 10.81 10.31 7.34
N CYS A 38 11.04 9.63 6.22
CA CYS A 38 12.18 9.78 5.34
C CYS A 38 11.86 10.79 4.23
N SER A 39 12.87 11.51 3.75
CA SER A 39 12.72 12.51 2.68
C SER A 39 12.16 11.93 1.37
N ASP A 40 12.47 10.66 1.07
CA ASP A 40 11.94 9.89 -0.07
C ASP A 40 10.95 8.81 0.39
N GLY A 41 10.31 9.07 1.53
CA GLY A 41 9.44 8.14 2.21
C GLY A 41 8.07 7.99 1.55
N ASP A 42 7.59 6.76 1.41
CA ASP A 42 6.22 6.52 0.96
C ASP A 42 5.22 6.71 2.10
N ASP A 43 4.25 7.60 1.87
CA ASP A 43 3.06 7.70 2.70
C ASP A 43 2.01 6.69 2.25
N ILE A 44 1.97 5.55 2.94
CA ILE A 44 0.99 4.50 2.70
C ILE A 44 -0.47 4.98 2.77
N TYR A 45 -0.78 6.06 3.50
CA TYR A 45 -2.14 6.59 3.56
C TYR A 45 -2.50 7.34 2.28
N ALA A 46 -1.56 8.11 1.73
CA ALA A 46 -1.72 8.76 0.44
C ALA A 46 -1.86 7.71 -0.69
N VAL A 47 -1.01 6.68 -0.68
CA VAL A 47 -1.10 5.58 -1.65
C VAL A 47 -2.43 4.84 -1.53
N HIS A 48 -2.86 4.51 -0.30
CA HIS A 48 -4.14 3.85 -0.07
C HIS A 48 -5.32 4.69 -0.59
N LYS A 49 -5.30 6.00 -0.36
CA LYS A 49 -6.32 6.92 -0.87
C LYS A 49 -6.32 6.96 -2.41
N GLN A 50 -5.15 7.11 -3.04
CA GLN A 50 -5.04 7.13 -4.50
C GLN A 50 -5.56 5.83 -5.14
N LEU A 51 -5.27 4.68 -4.52
CA LEU A 51 -5.76 3.38 -5.00
C LEU A 51 -7.28 3.22 -4.83
N LEU A 52 -7.88 3.84 -3.82
CA LEU A 52 -9.34 3.88 -3.65
C LEU A 52 -10.01 4.81 -4.67
N GLU A 53 -9.40 5.96 -4.97
CA GLU A 53 -9.92 6.93 -5.94
C GLU A 53 -9.74 6.45 -7.39
N ALA A 54 -8.73 5.63 -7.66
CA ALA A 54 -8.45 5.07 -8.99
C ALA A 54 -9.26 3.81 -9.33
N LYS A 55 -10.22 3.43 -8.47
CA LYS A 55 -11.01 2.21 -8.60
C LYS A 55 -12.31 2.41 -9.38
#